data_AF-A0A9E0S852-F1
#
_entry.id   AF-A0A9E0S852-F1
#
_cell.length_a   1.000
_cell.length_b   1.000
_cell.length_c   1.000
_cell.angle_alpha   90.00
_cell.angle_beta   90.00
_cell.angle_gamma   90.00
#
_symmetry.space_group_name_H-M   'P 1'
#
loop_
_entity.id
_entity.type
_entity.pdbx_description
1 polymer ?
#
loop_
_entity_poly.entity_id
_entity_poly.type
_entity_poly.pdbx_seq_one_letter_code
_entity_poly.pdbx_strand_id
1 'polypeptide(L)'
;MRHLLILIGSCLLLIISCKQGGTHDIKDVAELPEVADSVSIKPFIFGVYDIGTHHIKDMRSYEAVTVMAYPGYLIDPKTGKSERSNDWETTIVIDSMQAQGIDVLMQVSIKNVQDSHDFLRDRRAIATFKKEFLKQLAQRNALGVYIAFDEVRPSDRRTFSAFIQILKREFIASKYQIYLSLPKEATEAYDVKFLNNVVDRYVLKGLQEDDHRERIIMHYLNMGVPEAKLVLETKLMD
;
A
#
# COMPACT_ATOMS: atom_id res chain seq x y z
N MET A 1 -8.72 21.14 23.15
CA MET A 1 -9.98 20.37 23.15
C MET A 1 -10.99 21.02 22.22
N ARG A 2 -11.04 20.53 20.97
CA ARG A 2 -12.09 20.85 19.99
C ARG A 2 -12.52 19.52 19.39
N HIS A 3 -13.78 19.19 19.57
CA HIS A 3 -14.37 17.91 19.18
C HIS A 3 -14.44 17.79 17.66
N LEU A 4 -14.02 16.61 17.20
CA LEU A 4 -14.17 16.05 15.87
C LEU A 4 -15.66 15.77 15.63
N LEU A 5 -16.27 16.47 14.66
CA LEU A 5 -17.62 16.16 14.20
C LEU A 5 -17.56 14.98 13.23
N ILE A 6 -18.22 13.89 13.60
CA ILE A 6 -18.50 12.74 12.76
C ILE A 6 -19.64 13.15 11.80
N LEU A 7 -19.35 13.16 10.49
CA LEU A 7 -20.36 13.27 9.44
C LEU A 7 -20.94 11.87 9.17
N ILE A 8 -22.09 11.57 9.78
CA ILE A 8 -22.96 10.48 9.34
C ILE A 8 -23.94 11.06 8.31
N GLY A 9 -24.06 10.37 7.19
CA GLY A 9 -24.84 10.77 6.04
C GLY A 9 -26.30 11.06 6.35
N SER A 10 -26.82 12.10 5.72
CA SER A 10 -28.26 12.38 5.65
C SER A 10 -28.55 12.88 4.24
N CYS A 11 -28.61 11.97 3.28
CA CYS A 11 -29.28 12.22 2.02
C CYS A 11 -30.76 11.91 2.24
N LEU A 12 -31.53 12.89 2.73
CA LEU A 12 -32.98 12.86 2.68
C LEU A 12 -33.43 14.01 1.77
N LEU A 13 -33.89 13.64 0.58
CA LEU A 13 -34.70 14.47 -0.30
C LEU A 13 -35.98 14.89 0.41
N LEU A 14 -36.45 16.11 0.17
CA LEU A 14 -37.84 16.37 -0.22
C LEU A 14 -38.06 17.87 -0.43
N ILE A 15 -38.56 18.27 -1.60
CA ILE A 15 -39.81 19.05 -1.72
C ILE A 15 -40.44 18.70 -3.09
N ILE A 16 -41.51 17.89 -3.09
CA ILE A 16 -42.59 18.03 -4.09
C ILE A 16 -43.78 18.59 -3.34
N SER A 17 -44.17 19.79 -3.72
CA SER A 17 -45.37 20.48 -3.27
C SER A 17 -46.61 19.83 -3.89
N CYS A 18 -47.61 19.44 -3.09
CA CYS A 18 -49.00 19.56 -3.54
C CYS A 18 -50.02 19.66 -2.41
N LYS A 19 -51.01 20.50 -2.68
CA LYS A 19 -52.15 20.94 -1.85
C LYS A 19 -53.09 19.80 -1.45
N GLN A 20 -53.70 19.98 -0.28
CA GLN A 20 -54.78 19.17 0.29
C GLN A 20 -56.06 19.13 -0.56
N GLY A 21 -56.74 17.98 -0.55
CA GLY A 21 -58.18 17.89 -0.79
C GLY A 21 -58.64 16.51 -1.28
N GLY A 22 -59.21 15.68 -0.40
CA GLY A 22 -60.00 14.51 -0.80
C GLY A 22 -59.74 13.26 0.03
N THR A 23 -60.73 12.88 0.84
CA THR A 23 -60.78 11.65 1.64
C THR A 23 -60.95 10.41 0.76
N HIS A 24 -59.97 9.49 0.79
CA HIS A 24 -60.16 8.11 0.37
C HIS A 24 -59.40 7.16 1.30
N ASP A 25 -60.06 6.06 1.66
CA ASP A 25 -59.56 4.92 2.44
C ASP A 25 -58.14 4.50 2.02
N ILE A 26 -57.21 4.47 2.98
CA ILE A 26 -55.89 3.85 2.81
C ILE A 26 -55.92 2.51 3.52
N LYS A 27 -56.44 1.49 2.83
CA LYS A 27 -56.03 0.10 3.03
C LYS A 27 -55.11 -0.25 1.88
N ASP A 28 -53.81 -0.05 2.09
CA ASP A 28 -52.69 -0.71 1.40
C ASP A 28 -51.42 0.08 1.77
N VAL A 29 -50.86 -0.24 2.94
CA VAL A 29 -49.46 0.09 3.22
C VAL A 29 -48.66 -1.05 2.60
N ALA A 30 -48.29 -0.90 1.33
CA ALA A 30 -47.28 -1.74 0.73
C ALA A 30 -46.01 -1.61 1.57
N GLU A 31 -45.55 -2.72 2.15
CA GLU A 31 -44.25 -2.79 2.80
C GLU A 31 -43.20 -2.35 1.78
N LEU A 32 -42.54 -1.23 2.06
CA LEU A 32 -41.39 -0.80 1.30
C LEU A 32 -40.32 -1.89 1.44
N PRO A 33 -39.74 -2.38 0.33
CA PRO A 33 -38.72 -3.41 0.42
C PRO A 33 -37.56 -2.88 1.26
N GLU A 34 -37.19 -3.65 2.27
CA GLU A 34 -36.05 -3.43 3.13
C GLU A 34 -34.79 -3.41 2.24
N VAL A 35 -34.27 -2.22 1.91
CA VAL A 35 -33.03 -2.07 1.15
C VAL A 35 -31.88 -2.39 2.09
N ALA A 36 -31.58 -3.67 2.22
CA ALA A 36 -30.45 -4.19 2.98
C ALA A 36 -29.47 -4.92 2.05
N ASP A 37 -28.87 -4.19 1.11
CA ASP A 37 -27.54 -4.53 0.63
C ASP A 37 -26.56 -3.56 1.29
N SER A 38 -26.19 -3.86 2.54
CA SER A 38 -25.02 -3.22 3.13
C SER A 38 -23.81 -3.70 2.34
N VAL A 39 -23.30 -2.85 1.43
CA VAL A 39 -22.02 -3.08 0.76
C VAL A 39 -20.97 -3.24 1.86
N SER A 40 -20.54 -4.48 2.11
CA SER A 40 -19.47 -4.78 3.05
C SER A 40 -18.16 -4.29 2.43
N ILE A 41 -17.74 -3.08 2.78
CA ILE A 41 -16.43 -2.56 2.39
C ILE A 41 -15.40 -3.23 3.29
N LYS A 42 -14.66 -4.21 2.75
CA LYS A 42 -13.52 -4.80 3.48
C LYS A 42 -12.52 -3.66 3.77
N PRO A 43 -12.12 -3.44 5.03
CA PRO A 43 -11.14 -2.43 5.37
C PRO A 43 -9.81 -2.75 4.67
N PHE A 44 -9.11 -1.73 4.17
CA PHE A 44 -7.79 -1.91 3.57
C PHE A 44 -6.77 -2.21 4.67
N ILE A 45 -6.17 -3.40 4.64
CA ILE A 45 -5.18 -3.86 5.61
C ILE A 45 -3.92 -4.30 4.84
N PHE A 46 -2.82 -3.61 5.13
CA PHE A 46 -1.50 -3.90 4.55
C PHE A 46 -0.65 -4.69 5.55
N GLY A 47 -0.10 -5.81 5.11
CA GLY A 47 0.83 -6.63 5.87
C GLY A 47 2.17 -6.83 5.15
N VAL A 48 3.20 -7.18 5.92
CA VAL A 48 4.49 -7.66 5.40
C VAL A 48 4.67 -9.09 5.88
N TYR A 49 4.97 -10.01 4.96
CA TYR A 49 5.23 -11.40 5.29
C TYR A 49 6.60 -11.58 5.94
N ASP A 50 6.64 -12.24 7.10
CA ASP A 50 7.89 -12.60 7.76
C ASP A 50 8.38 -13.98 7.30
N ILE A 51 9.45 -14.00 6.52
CA ILE A 51 10.06 -15.23 5.99
C ILE A 51 10.60 -16.14 7.10
N GLY A 52 10.92 -15.61 8.28
CA GLY A 52 11.37 -16.40 9.43
C GLY A 52 10.27 -17.28 10.02
N THR A 53 9.01 -16.87 9.85
CA THR A 53 7.85 -17.62 10.32
C THR A 53 7.52 -18.70 9.28
N HIS A 54 7.81 -19.97 9.59
CA HIS A 54 7.52 -21.10 8.70
C HIS A 54 6.02 -21.47 8.71
N HIS A 55 5.15 -20.54 9.08
CA HIS A 55 3.73 -20.75 9.35
C HIS A 55 2.88 -20.62 8.08
N ILE A 56 3.18 -21.46 7.07
CA ILE A 56 2.24 -21.68 5.96
C ILE A 56 0.92 -22.27 6.49
N LYS A 57 0.95 -22.95 7.64
CA LYS A 57 -0.14 -23.76 8.15
C LYS A 57 -1.31 -22.98 8.77
N ASP A 58 -1.14 -21.72 9.15
CA ASP A 58 -2.24 -20.94 9.72
C ASP A 58 -2.46 -19.63 8.95
N MET A 59 -2.89 -19.77 7.69
CA MET A 59 -3.29 -18.60 6.90
C MET A 59 -4.52 -17.86 7.48
N ARG A 60 -5.20 -18.40 8.51
CA ARG A 60 -6.32 -17.71 9.16
C ARG A 60 -5.87 -16.40 9.79
N SER A 61 -4.62 -16.32 10.24
CA SER A 61 -3.99 -15.10 10.74
C SER A 61 -3.91 -13.99 9.68
N TYR A 62 -4.15 -14.30 8.40
CA TYR A 62 -4.11 -13.37 7.28
C TYR A 62 -5.47 -13.05 6.65
N GLU A 63 -6.58 -13.62 7.13
CA GLU A 63 -7.91 -13.45 6.51
C GLU A 63 -8.35 -11.98 6.42
N ALA A 64 -7.94 -11.16 7.40
CA ALA A 64 -8.24 -9.73 7.42
C ALA A 64 -7.40 -8.93 6.41
N VAL A 65 -6.21 -9.42 6.03
CA VAL A 65 -5.29 -8.69 5.15
C VAL A 65 -5.90 -8.56 3.75
N THR A 66 -5.71 -7.40 3.13
CA THR A 66 -6.12 -7.14 1.74
C THR A 66 -4.95 -7.15 0.78
N VAL A 67 -3.80 -6.62 1.22
CA VAL A 67 -2.57 -6.57 0.44
C VAL A 67 -1.41 -7.02 1.31
N MET A 68 -0.59 -7.96 0.81
CA MET A 68 0.60 -8.42 1.49
C MET A 68 1.86 -8.18 0.68
N ALA A 69 2.87 -7.61 1.31
CA ALA A 69 4.19 -7.51 0.74
C ALA A 69 5.04 -8.73 1.13
N TYR A 70 5.53 -9.46 0.13
CA TYR A 70 6.42 -10.60 0.33
C TYR A 70 7.87 -10.18 0.02
N PRO A 71 8.84 -10.35 0.93
CA PRO A 71 10.24 -9.97 0.68
C PRO A 71 10.85 -10.85 -0.42
N GLY A 72 10.79 -10.39 -1.66
CA GLY A 72 11.13 -11.18 -2.85
C GLY A 72 12.34 -10.66 -3.63
N TYR A 73 12.91 -9.51 -3.25
CA TYR A 73 14.06 -8.95 -3.97
C TYR A 73 14.98 -8.15 -3.04
N LEU A 74 16.11 -8.74 -2.65
CA LEU A 74 17.23 -8.00 -2.06
C LEU A 74 18.17 -7.56 -3.18
N ILE A 75 18.26 -6.26 -3.44
CA ILE A 75 19.08 -5.73 -4.54
C ILE A 75 20.57 -5.89 -4.22
N ASP A 76 21.33 -6.44 -5.18
CA ASP A 76 22.78 -6.23 -5.29
C ASP A 76 23.01 -4.82 -5.87
N PRO A 77 23.60 -3.88 -5.11
CA PRO A 77 23.73 -2.50 -5.57
C PRO A 77 24.64 -2.34 -6.79
N LYS A 78 25.57 -3.28 -7.02
CA LYS A 78 26.54 -3.21 -8.13
C LYS A 78 25.98 -3.76 -9.42
N THR A 79 25.10 -4.75 -9.34
CA THR A 79 24.59 -5.45 -10.53
C THR A 79 23.12 -5.15 -10.82
N GLY A 80 22.37 -4.72 -9.81
CA GLY A 80 20.92 -4.55 -9.86
C GLY A 80 20.14 -5.86 -9.85
N LYS A 81 20.81 -7.01 -9.76
CA LYS A 81 20.17 -8.32 -9.64
C LYS A 81 19.70 -8.57 -8.23
N SER A 82 18.88 -9.61 -8.04
CA SER A 82 18.53 -10.09 -6.71
C SER A 82 19.67 -10.92 -6.14
N GLU A 83 20.20 -10.53 -4.98
CA GLU A 83 21.06 -11.39 -4.16
C GLU A 83 20.26 -12.48 -3.46
N ARG A 84 18.99 -12.20 -3.16
CA ARG A 84 18.09 -13.10 -2.45
C ARG A 84 16.65 -12.83 -2.84
N SER A 85 15.99 -13.87 -3.35
CA SER A 85 14.58 -13.82 -3.77
C SER A 85 13.61 -14.49 -2.81
N ASN A 86 14.11 -15.20 -1.78
CA ASN A 86 13.32 -15.97 -0.83
C ASN A 86 12.26 -16.85 -1.53
N ASP A 87 12.71 -17.57 -2.55
CA ASP A 87 11.88 -18.50 -3.33
C ASP A 87 10.64 -17.86 -3.99
N TRP A 88 10.67 -16.55 -4.30
CA TRP A 88 9.57 -15.84 -4.96
C TRP A 88 8.93 -16.61 -6.13
N GLU A 89 9.76 -17.27 -6.95
CA GLU A 89 9.32 -17.99 -8.15
C GLU A 89 8.58 -19.30 -7.84
N THR A 90 8.83 -19.93 -6.68
CA THR A 90 8.40 -21.31 -6.38
C THR A 90 7.64 -21.47 -5.07
N THR A 91 7.63 -20.45 -4.20
CA THR A 91 7.00 -20.52 -2.89
C THR A 91 5.48 -20.66 -2.97
N ILE A 92 4.93 -21.66 -2.27
CA ILE A 92 3.48 -21.89 -2.15
C ILE A 92 2.78 -20.80 -1.31
N VAL A 93 3.55 -20.02 -0.56
CA VAL A 93 3.03 -18.94 0.30
C VAL A 93 2.26 -17.91 -0.53
N ILE A 94 2.83 -17.49 -1.65
CA ILE A 94 2.21 -16.49 -2.56
C ILE A 94 0.92 -17.06 -3.17
N ASP A 95 0.95 -18.32 -3.62
CA ASP A 95 -0.25 -18.98 -4.16
C ASP A 95 -1.36 -19.07 -3.11
N SER A 96 -0.99 -19.35 -1.86
CA SER A 96 -1.93 -19.46 -0.74
C SER A 96 -2.59 -18.12 -0.41
N MET A 97 -1.82 -17.01 -0.43
CA MET A 97 -2.35 -15.66 -0.24
C MET A 97 -3.33 -15.27 -1.35
N GLN A 98 -2.93 -15.49 -2.60
CA GLN A 98 -3.76 -15.14 -3.76
C GLN A 98 -5.03 -15.98 -3.82
N ALA A 99 -4.99 -17.26 -3.44
CA ALA A 99 -6.16 -18.13 -3.33
C ALA A 99 -7.20 -17.62 -2.31
N GLN A 100 -6.78 -16.79 -1.35
CA GLN A 100 -7.65 -16.14 -0.37
C GLN A 100 -8.08 -14.72 -0.78
N GLY A 101 -7.76 -14.32 -2.01
CA GLY A 101 -8.06 -12.98 -2.51
C GLY A 101 -7.17 -11.89 -1.90
N ILE A 102 -6.01 -12.25 -1.36
CA ILE A 102 -5.00 -11.29 -0.90
C ILE A 102 -4.13 -10.90 -2.09
N ASP A 103 -4.08 -9.61 -2.40
CA ASP A 103 -3.16 -9.09 -3.41
C ASP A 103 -1.71 -9.15 -2.89
N VAL A 104 -0.78 -9.58 -3.73
CA VAL A 104 0.63 -9.71 -3.34
C VAL A 104 1.49 -8.67 -4.04
N LEU A 105 2.28 -7.93 -3.26
CA LEU A 105 3.35 -7.05 -3.74
C LEU A 105 4.70 -7.75 -3.55
N MET A 106 5.59 -7.63 -4.53
CA MET A 106 6.99 -7.97 -4.29
C MET A 106 7.65 -6.84 -3.50
N GLN A 107 8.13 -7.15 -2.30
CA GLN A 107 8.98 -6.23 -1.55
C GLN A 107 10.41 -6.25 -2.07
N VAL A 108 10.91 -5.06 -2.37
CA VAL A 108 12.26 -4.77 -2.82
C VAL A 108 12.98 -4.04 -1.70
N SER A 109 14.15 -4.54 -1.32
CA SER A 109 14.95 -3.99 -0.23
C SER A 109 16.41 -3.82 -0.65
N ILE A 110 17.12 -2.99 0.09
CA ILE A 110 18.56 -2.76 -0.04
C ILE A 110 19.15 -2.69 1.37
N LYS A 111 20.35 -3.25 1.58
CA LYS A 111 20.83 -3.61 2.93
C LYS A 111 21.09 -2.41 3.84
N ASN A 112 21.61 -1.33 3.28
CA ASN A 112 22.07 -0.18 4.04
C ASN A 112 22.11 1.08 3.17
N VAL A 113 22.33 2.21 3.83
CA VAL A 113 22.42 3.53 3.20
C VAL A 113 23.50 3.65 2.09
N GLN A 114 24.64 2.97 2.21
CA GLN A 114 25.72 3.05 1.21
C GLN A 114 25.35 2.26 -0.04
N ASP A 115 24.77 1.07 0.12
CA ASP A 115 24.28 0.27 -0.99
C ASP A 115 23.17 1.01 -1.76
N SER A 116 22.25 1.66 -1.04
CA SER A 116 21.22 2.54 -1.63
C SER A 116 21.85 3.67 -2.45
N HIS A 117 22.84 4.35 -1.87
CA HIS A 117 23.56 5.44 -2.53
C HIS A 117 24.25 5.01 -3.84
N ASP A 118 24.90 3.84 -3.82
CA ASP A 118 25.63 3.29 -4.96
C ASP A 118 24.68 2.81 -6.05
N PHE A 119 23.65 2.04 -5.68
CA PHE A 119 22.63 1.54 -6.60
C PHE A 119 21.93 2.68 -7.35
N LEU A 120 21.49 3.72 -6.62
CA LEU A 120 20.74 4.83 -7.21
C LEU A 120 21.56 5.61 -8.27
N ARG A 121 22.89 5.54 -8.24
CA ARG A 121 23.78 6.20 -9.20
C ARG A 121 24.26 5.30 -10.33
N ASP A 122 24.09 4.00 -10.21
CA ASP A 122 24.49 3.05 -11.24
C ASP A 122 23.34 2.83 -12.23
N ARG A 123 23.42 3.51 -13.37
CA ARG A 123 22.45 3.38 -14.46
C ARG A 123 22.40 1.96 -15.04
N ARG A 124 23.50 1.21 -15.01
CA ARG A 124 23.53 -0.18 -15.50
C ARG A 124 22.82 -1.09 -14.50
N ALA A 125 23.09 -0.91 -13.20
CA ALA A 125 22.38 -1.65 -12.16
C ALA A 125 20.86 -1.38 -12.21
N ILE A 126 20.44 -0.11 -12.31
CA ILE A 126 19.01 0.23 -12.44
C ILE A 126 18.38 -0.40 -13.69
N ALA A 127 19.08 -0.39 -14.83
CA ALA A 127 18.58 -1.02 -16.05
C ALA A 127 18.41 -2.55 -15.90
N THR A 128 19.38 -3.22 -15.27
CA THR A 128 19.29 -4.65 -14.95
C THR A 128 18.14 -4.93 -14.00
N PHE A 129 18.04 -4.17 -12.91
CA PHE A 129 16.96 -4.28 -11.93
C PHE A 129 15.61 -4.24 -12.62
N LYS A 130 15.34 -3.21 -13.42
CA LYS A 130 14.06 -3.07 -14.14
C LYS A 130 13.72 -4.30 -14.98
N LYS A 131 14.70 -4.78 -15.77
CA LYS A 131 14.50 -5.90 -16.68
C LYS A 131 14.16 -7.18 -15.92
N GLU A 132 14.94 -7.52 -14.90
CA GLU A 132 14.74 -8.75 -14.12
C GLU A 132 13.49 -8.66 -13.24
N PHE A 133 13.28 -7.51 -12.60
CA PHE A 133 12.15 -7.26 -11.71
C PHE A 133 10.79 -7.36 -12.44
N LEU A 134 10.65 -6.75 -13.62
CA LEU A 134 9.41 -6.83 -14.40
C LEU A 134 9.07 -8.27 -14.81
N LYS A 135 10.09 -9.07 -15.15
CA LYS A 135 9.91 -10.49 -15.45
C LYS A 135 9.37 -11.23 -14.23
N GLN A 136 9.92 -10.98 -13.04
CA GLN A 136 9.51 -11.67 -11.82
C GLN A 136 8.11 -11.27 -11.33
N LEU A 137 7.71 -10.00 -11.49
CA LEU A 137 6.33 -9.58 -11.18
C LEU A 137 5.30 -10.31 -12.04
N ALA A 138 5.57 -10.42 -13.34
CA ALA A 138 4.65 -11.05 -14.29
C ALA A 138 4.45 -12.54 -14.02
N GLN A 139 5.48 -13.24 -13.52
CA GLN A 139 5.42 -14.68 -13.23
C GLN A 139 4.42 -15.06 -12.13
N ARG A 140 4.10 -14.13 -11.21
CA ARG A 140 3.28 -14.42 -10.03
C ARG A 140 2.03 -13.55 -9.94
N ASN A 141 1.61 -12.91 -11.03
CA ASN A 141 0.45 -11.99 -11.06
C ASN A 141 0.46 -11.00 -9.88
N ALA A 142 1.63 -10.44 -9.57
CA ALA A 142 1.77 -9.53 -8.46
C ALA A 142 1.03 -8.22 -8.73
N LEU A 143 0.47 -7.61 -7.68
CA LEU A 143 -0.16 -6.29 -7.74
C LEU A 143 0.86 -5.19 -8.14
N GLY A 144 2.13 -5.41 -7.84
CA GLY A 144 3.21 -4.48 -8.10
C GLY A 144 4.34 -4.61 -7.09
N VAL A 145 4.88 -3.47 -6.66
CA VAL A 145 6.09 -3.38 -5.84
C VAL A 145 5.85 -2.69 -4.51
N TYR A 146 6.50 -3.19 -3.46
CA TYR A 146 6.75 -2.45 -2.22
C TYR A 146 8.23 -2.10 -2.11
N ILE A 147 8.59 -0.82 -2.26
CA ILE A 147 9.96 -0.34 -2.12
C ILE A 147 10.22 -0.07 -0.63
N ALA A 148 10.96 -0.97 0.01
CA ALA A 148 11.36 -0.90 1.41
C ALA A 148 12.83 -0.48 1.53
N PHE A 149 13.15 0.73 1.08
CA PHE A 149 14.47 1.32 1.27
C PHE A 149 14.45 2.04 2.62
N ASP A 150 14.89 1.35 3.68
CA ASP A 150 14.83 1.86 5.05
C ASP A 150 15.78 3.05 5.27
N GLU A 151 16.83 3.19 4.45
CA GLU A 151 17.83 4.27 4.57
C GLU A 151 18.19 4.87 3.20
N VAL A 152 17.72 6.10 2.95
CA VAL A 152 18.12 6.91 1.79
C VAL A 152 18.76 8.21 2.28
N ARG A 153 19.91 8.60 1.74
CA ARG A 153 20.59 9.84 2.15
C ARG A 153 19.80 11.07 1.67
N PRO A 154 19.77 12.17 2.44
CA PRO A 154 19.22 13.43 1.96
C PRO A 154 19.85 13.91 0.63
N SER A 155 21.14 13.67 0.44
CA SER A 155 21.86 13.97 -0.82
C SER A 155 21.38 13.14 -2.01
N ASP A 156 20.66 12.05 -1.77
CA ASP A 156 20.13 11.15 -2.81
C ASP A 156 18.68 11.44 -3.17
N ARG A 157 18.05 12.44 -2.53
CA ARG A 157 16.62 12.79 -2.70
C ARG A 157 16.16 12.83 -4.15
N ARG A 158 16.91 13.54 -5.00
CA ARG A 158 16.55 13.70 -6.43
C ARG A 158 16.72 12.39 -7.19
N THR A 159 17.80 11.67 -6.92
CA THR A 159 18.11 10.40 -7.59
C THR A 159 17.12 9.31 -7.20
N PHE A 160 16.74 9.24 -5.93
CA PHE A 160 15.70 8.34 -5.44
C PHE A 160 14.34 8.65 -6.08
N SER A 161 13.94 9.92 -6.12
CA SER A 161 12.71 10.34 -6.78
C SER A 161 12.70 10.00 -8.28
N ALA A 162 13.84 10.20 -8.96
CA ALA A 162 14.00 9.82 -10.36
C ALA A 162 13.90 8.31 -10.57
N PHE A 163 14.47 7.50 -9.66
CA PHE A 163 14.33 6.05 -9.67
C PHE A 163 12.87 5.60 -9.57
N ILE A 164 12.11 6.13 -8.61
CA ILE A 164 10.67 5.81 -8.49
C ILE A 164 9.89 6.23 -9.74
N GLN A 165 10.20 7.40 -10.31
CA GLN A 165 9.57 7.85 -11.55
C GLN A 165 9.90 6.94 -12.74
N ILE A 166 11.14 6.44 -12.82
CA ILE A 166 11.56 5.46 -13.83
C ILE A 166 10.70 4.21 -13.70
N LEU A 167 10.51 3.67 -12.48
CA LEU A 167 9.65 2.51 -12.26
C LEU A 167 8.20 2.77 -12.67
N LYS A 168 7.63 3.91 -12.28
CA LYS A 168 6.24 4.23 -12.63
C LYS A 168 6.02 4.24 -14.14
N ARG A 169 6.98 4.74 -14.92
CA ARG A 169 6.89 4.75 -16.40
C ARG A 169 6.85 3.34 -16.98
N GLU A 170 7.64 2.41 -16.45
CA GLU A 170 7.59 1.01 -16.90
C GLU A 170 6.26 0.33 -16.54
N PHE A 171 5.64 0.75 -15.44
CA PHE A 171 4.43 0.11 -14.93
C PHE A 171 3.14 0.61 -15.57
N ILE A 172 3.19 1.65 -16.41
CA ILE A 172 1.99 2.24 -17.05
C ILE A 172 1.21 1.18 -17.83
N ALA A 173 1.88 0.35 -18.62
CA ALA A 173 1.23 -0.67 -19.45
C ALA A 173 0.65 -1.82 -18.61
N SER A 174 1.32 -2.19 -17.52
CA SER A 174 0.96 -3.34 -16.67
C SER A 174 0.06 -3.00 -15.49
N LYS A 175 -0.25 -1.72 -15.27
CA LYS A 175 -1.04 -1.21 -14.13
C LYS A 175 -0.50 -1.60 -12.75
N TYR A 176 0.77 -1.97 -12.64
CA TYR A 176 1.38 -2.29 -11.36
C TYR A 176 1.37 -1.08 -10.42
N GLN A 177 1.10 -1.35 -9.14
CA GLN A 177 1.10 -0.33 -8.09
C GLN A 177 2.50 -0.18 -7.47
N ILE A 178 2.82 1.05 -7.05
CA ILE A 178 4.04 1.35 -6.29
C ILE A 178 3.63 1.72 -4.87
N TYR A 179 4.04 0.86 -3.94
CA TYR A 179 3.99 1.10 -2.51
C TYR A 179 5.38 1.51 -2.07
N LEU A 180 5.47 2.56 -1.27
CA LEU A 180 6.75 3.10 -0.83
C LEU A 180 6.77 3.18 0.70
N SER A 181 7.77 2.54 1.31
CA SER A 181 8.03 2.70 2.74
C SER A 181 8.45 4.13 3.04
N LEU A 182 7.85 4.71 4.07
CA LEU A 182 8.29 5.95 4.69
C LEU A 182 8.97 5.62 6.02
N PRO A 183 10.15 6.19 6.30
CA PRO A 183 10.86 5.93 7.54
C PRO A 183 10.08 6.44 8.75
N LYS A 184 10.33 5.85 9.93
CA LYS A 184 9.73 6.34 11.18
C LYS A 184 10.26 7.71 11.58
N GLU A 185 11.50 7.99 11.22
CA GLU A 185 12.14 9.27 11.45
C GLU A 185 12.06 10.11 10.18
N ALA A 186 11.53 11.33 10.35
CA ALA A 186 11.48 12.34 9.32
C ALA A 186 12.85 12.54 8.67
N THR A 187 12.91 12.49 7.35
CA THR A 187 14.13 12.73 6.59
C THR A 187 13.84 13.52 5.32
N GLU A 188 14.77 14.38 4.93
CA GLU A 188 14.67 15.18 3.71
C GLU A 188 14.93 14.37 2.43
N ALA A 189 15.26 13.08 2.56
CA ALA A 189 15.55 12.17 1.46
C ALA A 189 14.33 11.88 0.55
N TYR A 190 13.09 12.10 1.02
CA TYR A 190 11.88 11.79 0.27
C TYR A 190 11.24 13.08 -0.22
N ASP A 191 11.22 13.28 -1.54
CA ASP A 191 10.53 14.41 -2.15
C ASP A 191 9.01 14.14 -2.24
N VAL A 192 8.32 14.19 -1.11
CA VAL A 192 6.89 13.84 -0.98
C VAL A 192 6.03 14.52 -2.05
N LYS A 193 6.26 15.81 -2.31
CA LYS A 193 5.51 16.57 -3.32
C LYS A 193 5.64 15.96 -4.71
N PHE A 194 6.84 15.56 -5.09
CA PHE A 194 7.09 14.88 -6.37
C PHE A 194 6.53 13.46 -6.36
N LEU A 195 6.84 12.69 -5.31
CA LEU A 195 6.50 11.28 -5.15
C LEU A 195 4.98 11.05 -5.16
N ASN A 196 4.19 12.01 -4.68
CA ASN A 196 2.72 11.95 -4.71
C ASN A 196 2.13 11.71 -6.11
N ASN A 197 2.86 12.06 -7.17
CA ASN A 197 2.39 11.87 -8.55
C ASN A 197 2.67 10.46 -9.08
N VAL A 198 3.54 9.69 -8.44
CA VAL A 198 4.05 8.41 -8.96
C VAL A 198 3.87 7.24 -7.99
N VAL A 199 3.73 7.51 -6.70
CA VAL A 199 3.46 6.51 -5.65
C VAL A 199 1.95 6.35 -5.47
N ASP A 200 1.49 5.10 -5.40
CA ASP A 200 0.09 4.75 -5.24
C ASP A 200 -0.31 4.68 -3.75
N ARG A 201 0.60 4.17 -2.89
CA ARG A 201 0.46 4.17 -1.43
C ARG A 201 1.80 4.37 -0.72
N TYR A 202 1.77 5.05 0.42
CA TYR A 202 2.89 5.18 1.34
C TYR A 202 2.65 4.34 2.58
N VAL A 203 3.61 3.49 2.92
CA VAL A 203 3.53 2.58 4.06
C VAL A 203 4.34 3.13 5.21
N LEU A 204 3.71 3.37 6.36
CA LEU A 204 4.42 3.66 7.60
C LEU A 204 4.73 2.36 8.34
N LYS A 205 6.00 1.99 8.33
CA LYS A 205 6.51 0.73 8.88
C LYS A 205 6.63 0.78 10.40
N GLY A 206 6.21 -0.30 11.07
CA GLY A 206 6.54 -0.60 12.47
C GLY A 206 6.16 0.48 13.51
N LEU A 207 5.07 1.22 13.28
CA LEU A 207 4.55 2.12 14.30
C LEU A 207 4.06 1.29 15.49
N GLN A 208 4.53 1.62 16.69
CA GLN A 208 4.00 1.04 17.93
C GLN A 208 2.81 1.87 18.41
N GLU A 209 1.98 1.32 19.28
CA GLU A 209 0.84 2.04 19.88
C GLU A 209 1.33 2.98 21.00
N ASP A 210 1.96 4.09 20.62
CA ASP A 210 2.34 5.17 21.53
C ASP A 210 2.18 6.55 20.86
N ASP A 211 2.40 7.62 21.62
CA ASP A 211 2.32 9.02 21.16
C ASP A 211 3.25 9.31 19.96
N HIS A 212 4.21 8.44 19.65
CA HIS A 212 5.07 8.62 18.47
C HIS A 212 4.32 8.30 17.18
N ARG A 213 3.35 7.39 17.19
CA ARG A 213 2.55 7.02 16.01
C ARG A 213 1.77 8.21 15.44
N GLU A 214 1.02 8.92 16.27
CA GLU A 214 0.25 10.08 15.82
C GLU A 214 1.18 11.19 15.29
N ARG A 215 2.30 11.45 15.98
CA ARG A 215 3.29 12.45 15.53
C ARG A 215 3.87 12.11 14.16
N ILE A 216 4.20 10.85 13.89
CA ILE A 216 4.76 10.43 12.60
C ILE A 216 3.71 10.55 11.48
N ILE A 217 2.47 10.12 11.74
CA ILE A 217 1.36 10.27 10.79
C ILE A 217 1.18 11.76 10.46
N MET A 218 1.01 12.59 11.49
CA MET A 218 0.81 14.03 11.31
C MET A 218 2.00 14.70 10.63
N HIS A 219 3.22 14.24 10.89
CA HIS A 219 4.41 14.73 10.20
C HIS A 219 4.29 14.54 8.68
N TYR A 220 3.97 13.32 8.22
CA TYR A 220 3.87 13.05 6.78
C TYR A 220 2.65 13.70 6.12
N LEU A 221 1.52 13.80 6.83
CA LEU A 221 0.38 14.59 6.36
C LEU A 221 0.77 16.06 6.17
N ASN A 222 1.52 16.65 7.12
CA ASN A 222 2.02 18.03 7.02
C ASN A 222 3.07 18.22 5.91
N MET A 223 3.84 17.19 5.57
CA MET A 223 4.71 17.19 4.39
C MET A 223 3.93 17.12 3.06
N GLY A 224 2.63 16.87 3.12
CA GLY A 224 1.72 16.82 1.98
C GLY A 224 1.46 15.41 1.45
N VAL A 225 1.74 14.35 2.21
CA VAL A 225 1.25 13.00 1.85
C VAL A 225 -0.28 13.01 1.94
N PRO A 226 -1.02 12.62 0.88
CA PRO A 226 -2.47 12.54 0.96
C PRO A 226 -2.89 11.42 1.93
N GLU A 227 -3.85 11.71 2.82
CA GLU A 227 -4.38 10.74 3.78
C GLU A 227 -4.83 9.44 3.09
N ALA A 228 -5.54 9.55 1.96
CA ALA A 228 -6.00 8.40 1.17
C ALA A 228 -4.87 7.54 0.56
N LYS A 229 -3.62 8.03 0.57
CA LYS A 229 -2.44 7.27 0.13
C LYS A 229 -1.66 6.69 1.30
N LEU A 230 -1.88 7.15 2.53
CA LEU A 230 -1.12 6.72 3.69
C LEU A 230 -1.73 5.42 4.25
N VAL A 231 -0.89 4.40 4.45
CA VAL A 231 -1.29 3.11 5.01
C VAL A 231 -0.35 2.74 6.13
N LEU A 232 -0.88 2.05 7.14
CA LEU A 232 -0.09 1.60 8.28
C LEU A 232 0.26 0.14 8.08
N GLU A 233 1.53 -0.19 8.31
CA GLU A 233 1.95 -1.59 8.33
C GLU A 233 1.33 -2.28 9.54
N THR A 234 0.55 -3.33 9.27
CA THR A 234 -0.02 -4.16 10.33
C THR A 234 1.01 -5.22 10.70
N LYS A 235 1.41 -5.25 11.98
CA LYS A 235 2.13 -6.39 12.52
C LYS A 235 1.13 -7.51 12.70
N LEU A 236 1.27 -8.55 11.90
CA LEU A 236 0.46 -9.76 12.01
C LEU A 236 0.99 -10.52 13.23
N MET A 237 0.14 -10.71 14.23
CA MET A 237 0.51 -11.42 15.45
C MET A 237 0.50 -12.93 15.17
N ASP A 238 1.51 -13.62 15.68
CA ASP A 238 1.49 -15.07 15.90
C ASP A 238 0.59 -15.43 17.09
#